data_AF-A0A8H5GNM7-F1
#
_entry.id   AF-A0A8H5GNM7-F1
#
_cell.length_a   1.000
_cell.length_b   1.000
_cell.length_c   1.000
_cell.angle_alpha   90.00
_cell.angle_beta   90.00
_cell.angle_gamma   90.00
#
_symmetry.space_group_name_H-M   'P 1'
#
loop_
_entity.id
_entity.type
_entity.pdbx_description
1 polymer ?
#
loop_
_entity_poly.entity_id
_entity_poly.type
_entity_poly.pdbx_seq_one_letter_code
_entity_poly.pdbx_strand_id
1 'polypeptide(L)'
;MPFTTFLPGLKELLPPLGLPTACALVAFSLICYKIIGRWRRSSPYQHISGPKASSKLGYLLDLHNPDGLNWHFQITEKYGHVAKLDGGLMGPEALYVTDPAALHAILVKDHDMFRESTEFAGLFGVIHHGDGLASVYGDEHKKQRKLVDPIFTTTRISRLTPLFYNVTRQLQASLNADLADKPQGHEIDILDRLVRTTLELIAQGGLGHTFNSFDHNSQEFMDFHWAITSVLPIGSRLFLFLPYLQSWRRMEPVWLRRFLAKAVTYLPWSAPREFKKACDTMHPVYQKLLDEKKELYEGGGMSALEDSATTGKDLMTILCTSLIHLPPSPSRLPPSHQLRNGAHLPFLSGYISRLIPYLIGMTSYLLVLVVKSNWEAAKDERMPDDVVVANMGSVVHGAQETTSGALSRFISLLALKPELQARLRDELRAARENKGGEEEDFDFHELNNLPLLDAVCRETLRLFTPVTFVWRQTIEDTIVPLQYPIRDKTTGKVTNELLITKGTAVYLGLAAANRSTAIWGADAGEFKPERWMGKAGHELASVTAGGKGTRLPGLYSNMMTFLGGPRGCPGMRFAVHEIKLVLAVLLQSYSFERSAQDIDWKLYITLTPYVEGDTSGPKVPVKVIMLEKH
;
A
#
# COMPACT_ATOMS: atom_id res chain seq x y z
N MET A 1 42.23 34.61 -2.48
CA MET A 1 42.45 35.13 -3.85
C MET A 1 41.32 34.62 -4.74
N PRO A 2 40.66 35.45 -5.58
CA PRO A 2 39.55 35.01 -6.42
C PRO A 2 40.02 34.28 -7.68
N PHE A 3 39.14 33.45 -8.24
CA PHE A 3 39.33 32.52 -9.36
C PHE A 3 39.60 33.17 -10.75
N THR A 4 39.95 34.45 -10.81
CA THR A 4 39.81 35.30 -12.02
C THR A 4 41.07 35.48 -12.85
N THR A 5 42.16 34.76 -12.57
CA THR A 5 43.50 35.00 -13.17
C THR A 5 43.95 33.97 -14.21
N PHE A 6 43.08 33.06 -14.66
CA PHE A 6 43.34 32.21 -15.84
C PHE A 6 42.32 32.49 -16.95
N LEU A 7 42.83 32.73 -18.17
CA LEU A 7 42.11 32.98 -19.44
C LEU A 7 41.42 34.35 -19.60
N PRO A 8 42.17 35.42 -19.94
CA PRO A 8 41.59 36.72 -20.34
C PRO A 8 40.72 36.67 -21.61
N GLY A 9 41.04 35.77 -22.55
CA GLY A 9 40.44 35.75 -23.90
C GLY A 9 39.02 35.17 -24.01
N LEU A 10 38.45 34.59 -22.94
CA LEU A 10 37.11 33.97 -23.03
C LEU A 10 35.95 34.97 -22.88
N LYS A 11 36.23 36.20 -22.40
CA LYS A 11 35.20 37.22 -22.14
C LYS A 11 34.73 37.99 -23.38
N GLU A 12 35.52 38.04 -24.45
CA GLU A 12 35.18 38.79 -25.66
C GLU A 12 34.42 37.96 -26.71
N LEU A 13 34.40 36.64 -26.55
CA LEU A 13 33.85 35.69 -27.55
C LEU A 13 32.39 35.26 -27.27
N LEU A 14 31.82 35.68 -26.15
CA LEU A 14 30.44 35.40 -25.78
C LEU A 14 29.78 36.69 -25.26
N PRO A 15 28.63 37.14 -25.81
CA PRO A 15 27.87 38.24 -25.21
C PRO A 15 27.42 37.86 -23.79
N PRO A 16 27.01 38.82 -22.95
CA PRO A 16 26.44 38.53 -21.64
C PRO A 16 25.11 37.78 -21.77
N LEU A 17 25.21 36.46 -21.95
CA LEU A 17 24.09 35.53 -21.97
C LEU A 17 23.36 35.65 -20.63
N GLY A 18 22.12 36.11 -20.67
CA GLY A 18 21.27 36.15 -19.49
C GLY A 18 21.18 34.77 -18.85
N LEU A 19 20.95 34.73 -17.53
CA LEU A 19 20.86 33.49 -16.77
C LEU A 19 19.99 32.39 -17.45
N PRO A 20 18.85 32.71 -18.12
CA PRO A 20 18.07 31.70 -18.85
C PRO A 20 18.82 31.04 -20.02
N THR A 21 19.55 31.81 -20.83
CA THR A 21 20.28 31.25 -21.99
C THR A 21 21.54 30.49 -21.57
N ALA A 22 22.21 30.93 -20.50
CA ALA A 22 23.29 30.17 -19.87
C ALA A 22 22.78 28.81 -19.33
N CYS A 23 21.65 28.80 -18.61
CA CYS A 23 21.03 27.56 -18.13
C CYS A 23 20.57 26.65 -19.29
N ALA A 24 20.01 27.20 -20.36
CA ALA A 24 19.60 26.45 -21.54
C ALA A 24 20.79 25.78 -22.25
N LEU A 25 21.92 26.49 -22.39
CA LEU A 25 23.15 25.93 -22.97
C LEU A 25 23.74 24.81 -22.10
N VAL A 26 23.79 24.98 -20.77
CA VAL A 26 24.25 23.92 -19.87
C VAL A 26 23.34 22.69 -19.95
N ALA A 27 22.01 22.88 -19.96
CA ALA A 27 21.06 21.79 -20.14
C ALA A 27 21.26 21.07 -21.49
N PHE A 28 21.45 21.82 -22.58
CA PHE A 28 21.73 21.27 -23.90
C PHE A 28 23.04 20.48 -23.94
N SER A 29 24.13 21.00 -23.37
CA SER A 29 25.42 20.29 -23.27
C SER A 29 25.31 19.00 -22.46
N LEU A 30 24.56 19.00 -21.35
CA LEU A 30 24.31 17.79 -20.55
C LEU A 30 23.47 16.75 -21.31
N ILE A 31 22.48 17.18 -22.10
CA ILE A 31 21.68 16.32 -22.98
C ILE A 31 22.56 15.70 -24.07
N CYS A 32 23.35 16.51 -24.77
CA CYS A 32 24.30 16.02 -25.78
C CYS A 32 25.32 15.05 -25.19
N TYR A 33 25.88 15.34 -24.01
CA TYR A 33 26.79 14.44 -23.30
C TYR A 33 26.14 13.08 -22.98
N LYS A 34 24.90 13.07 -22.48
CA LYS A 34 24.14 11.83 -22.24
C LYS A 34 23.90 11.04 -23.53
N ILE A 35 23.48 11.70 -24.61
CA ILE A 35 23.19 11.06 -25.91
C ILE A 35 24.48 10.46 -26.50
N ILE A 36 25.57 11.22 -26.56
CA ILE A 36 26.88 10.76 -27.06
C ILE A 36 27.43 9.62 -26.19
N GLY A 37 27.29 9.74 -24.87
CA GLY A 37 27.67 8.70 -23.91
C GLY A 37 26.90 7.39 -24.10
N ARG A 38 25.61 7.47 -24.46
CA ARG A 38 24.78 6.29 -24.80
C ARG A 38 25.16 5.71 -26.16
N TRP A 39 25.37 6.53 -27.19
CA TRP A 39 25.79 6.06 -28.53
C TRP A 39 27.15 5.34 -28.52
N ARG A 40 28.05 5.70 -27.60
CA ARG A 40 29.37 5.05 -27.43
C ARG A 40 29.34 3.74 -26.65
N ARG A 41 28.24 3.38 -25.99
CA ARG A 41 28.13 2.16 -25.17
C ARG A 41 27.25 1.14 -25.85
N SER A 42 27.81 -0.03 -26.17
CA SER A 42 26.98 -1.18 -26.53
C SER A 42 26.13 -1.63 -25.33
N SER A 43 24.94 -2.12 -25.62
CA SER A 43 23.99 -2.57 -24.61
C SER A 43 24.36 -3.98 -24.13
N PRO A 44 24.54 -4.24 -22.82
CA PRO A 44 24.83 -5.60 -22.33
C PRO A 44 23.70 -6.59 -22.69
N TYR A 45 22.46 -6.10 -22.80
CA TYR A 45 21.26 -6.90 -23.04
C TYR A 45 20.87 -7.06 -24.53
N GLN A 46 21.78 -6.79 -25.49
CA GLN A 46 21.44 -6.90 -26.92
C GLN A 46 21.00 -8.33 -27.32
N HIS A 47 21.50 -9.35 -26.63
CA HIS A 47 21.14 -10.74 -26.82
C HIS A 47 19.70 -11.09 -26.37
N ILE A 48 19.10 -10.28 -25.48
CA ILE A 48 17.77 -10.51 -24.91
C ILE A 48 16.68 -9.93 -25.84
N SER A 49 15.58 -10.65 -25.99
CA SER A 49 14.39 -10.20 -26.73
C SER A 49 13.52 -9.24 -25.91
N GLY A 50 12.69 -8.44 -26.57
CA GLY A 50 11.81 -7.50 -25.87
C GLY A 50 10.97 -6.63 -26.81
N PRO A 51 10.02 -5.85 -26.25
CA PRO A 51 9.17 -4.96 -27.02
C PRO A 51 9.98 -3.86 -27.73
N LYS A 52 9.54 -3.49 -28.93
CA LYS A 52 9.96 -2.22 -29.54
C LYS A 52 9.16 -1.10 -28.87
N ALA A 53 9.85 -0.08 -28.35
CA ALA A 53 9.19 1.09 -27.79
C ALA A 53 8.33 1.81 -28.84
N SER A 54 7.14 2.29 -28.47
CA SER A 54 6.28 3.08 -29.38
C SER A 54 6.90 4.45 -29.73
N SER A 55 7.79 4.94 -28.88
CA SER A 55 8.39 6.28 -28.96
C SER A 55 9.92 6.24 -28.95
N LYS A 56 10.54 7.24 -29.59
CA LYS A 56 11.99 7.49 -29.54
C LYS A 56 12.50 7.82 -28.12
N LEU A 57 11.60 8.15 -27.19
CA LEU A 57 11.91 8.35 -25.77
C LEU A 57 12.04 7.04 -24.98
N GLY A 58 11.80 5.88 -25.60
CA GLY A 58 11.95 4.55 -24.99
C GLY A 58 10.70 4.04 -24.27
N TYR A 59 10.85 2.90 -23.61
CA TYR A 59 9.75 2.13 -22.99
C TYR A 59 8.93 2.87 -21.93
N LEU A 60 9.45 3.96 -21.34
CA LEU A 60 8.82 4.63 -20.20
C LEU A 60 7.40 5.13 -20.53
N LEU A 61 7.15 5.52 -21.79
CA LEU A 61 5.82 5.90 -22.26
C LEU A 61 4.85 4.72 -22.36
N ASP A 62 5.35 3.54 -22.76
CA ASP A 62 4.54 2.32 -22.86
C ASP A 62 4.23 1.74 -21.47
N LEU A 63 5.23 1.75 -20.59
CA LEU A 63 5.19 1.26 -19.21
C LEU A 63 4.27 2.08 -18.29
N HIS A 64 4.24 3.40 -18.47
CA HIS A 64 3.41 4.31 -17.69
C HIS A 64 2.17 4.80 -18.47
N ASN A 65 1.81 4.13 -19.55
CA ASN A 65 0.56 4.41 -20.27
C ASN A 65 -0.63 4.02 -19.37
N PRO A 66 -1.60 4.92 -19.09
CA PRO A 66 -2.83 4.58 -18.40
C PRO A 66 -3.61 3.43 -19.03
N ASP A 67 -3.52 3.24 -20.34
CA ASP A 67 -4.18 2.15 -21.07
C ASP A 67 -3.25 0.93 -21.26
N GLY A 68 -2.07 0.96 -20.62
CA GLY A 68 -0.97 0.02 -20.80
C GLY A 68 -1.08 -1.32 -20.08
N LEU A 69 -2.15 -1.59 -19.33
CA LEU A 69 -2.24 -2.83 -18.53
C LEU A 69 -2.07 -4.11 -19.39
N ASN A 70 -2.63 -4.15 -20.59
CA ASN A 70 -2.47 -5.28 -21.49
C ASN A 70 -1.05 -5.44 -22.05
N TRP A 71 -0.28 -4.35 -22.18
CA TRP A 71 1.13 -4.39 -22.61
C TRP A 71 1.99 -5.18 -21.61
N HIS A 72 1.71 -5.06 -20.30
CA HIS A 72 2.40 -5.83 -19.25
C HIS A 72 2.21 -7.34 -19.35
N PHE A 73 1.01 -7.81 -19.73
CA PHE A 73 0.74 -9.23 -19.96
C PHE A 73 1.43 -9.71 -21.24
N GLN A 74 1.24 -8.97 -22.34
CA GLN A 74 1.81 -9.28 -23.65
C GLN A 74 3.34 -9.38 -23.65
N ILE A 75 4.06 -8.64 -22.79
CA ILE A 75 5.51 -8.80 -22.65
C ILE A 75 5.87 -10.23 -22.25
N THR A 76 5.23 -10.76 -21.20
CA THR A 76 5.56 -12.09 -20.66
C THR A 76 5.16 -13.19 -21.63
N GLU A 77 4.00 -13.04 -22.29
CA GLU A 77 3.51 -14.00 -23.29
C GLU A 77 4.37 -14.05 -24.54
N LYS A 78 4.84 -12.89 -25.04
CA LYS A 78 5.53 -12.78 -26.33
C LYS A 78 7.06 -12.91 -26.25
N TYR A 79 7.66 -12.48 -25.15
CA TYR A 79 9.12 -12.44 -24.98
C TYR A 79 9.62 -13.37 -23.88
N GLY A 80 8.71 -14.03 -23.14
CA GLY A 80 9.03 -14.89 -22.01
C GLY A 80 9.21 -14.10 -20.70
N HIS A 81 9.68 -14.80 -19.67
CA HIS A 81 9.75 -14.27 -18.30
C HIS A 81 10.86 -13.25 -18.03
N VAL A 82 11.69 -12.97 -19.02
CA VAL A 82 12.71 -11.91 -19.01
C VAL A 82 12.69 -11.20 -20.37
N ALA A 83 12.43 -9.90 -20.37
CA ALA A 83 12.45 -9.07 -21.58
C ALA A 83 13.33 -7.83 -21.41
N LYS A 84 14.08 -7.45 -22.44
CA LYS A 84 14.77 -6.16 -22.50
C LYS A 84 13.76 -5.04 -22.76
N LEU A 85 13.85 -3.96 -21.99
CA LEU A 85 13.18 -2.70 -22.26
C LEU A 85 14.20 -1.67 -22.79
N ASP A 86 13.93 -1.07 -23.96
CA ASP A 86 14.83 -0.11 -24.60
C ASP A 86 14.56 1.33 -24.13
N GLY A 87 15.55 1.95 -23.48
CA GLY A 87 15.49 3.33 -22.98
C GLY A 87 15.48 4.40 -24.08
N GLY A 88 15.60 4.03 -25.36
CA GLY A 88 15.54 4.97 -26.47
C GLY A 88 16.67 6.00 -26.44
N LEU A 89 16.37 7.25 -26.80
CA LEU A 89 17.36 8.32 -26.95
C LEU A 89 17.97 8.80 -25.62
N MET A 90 17.21 8.77 -24.52
CA MET A 90 17.59 9.43 -23.26
C MET A 90 17.37 8.60 -21.98
N GLY A 91 16.59 7.51 -22.05
CA GLY A 91 16.34 6.63 -20.91
C GLY A 91 17.45 5.59 -20.70
N PRO A 92 17.61 5.09 -19.46
CA PRO A 92 18.43 3.91 -19.20
C PRO A 92 17.76 2.67 -19.79
N GLU A 93 18.53 1.62 -20.05
CA GLU A 93 17.97 0.32 -20.36
C GLU A 93 17.49 -0.38 -19.09
N ALA A 94 16.49 -1.23 -19.25
CA ALA A 94 15.91 -1.97 -18.15
C ALA A 94 15.57 -3.40 -18.55
N LEU A 95 15.28 -4.22 -17.55
CA LEU A 95 14.79 -5.58 -17.70
C LEU A 95 13.39 -5.66 -17.11
N TYR A 96 12.48 -6.36 -17.78
CA TYR A 96 11.18 -6.74 -17.26
C TYR A 96 11.23 -8.22 -16.88
N VAL A 97 10.92 -8.54 -15.62
CA VAL A 97 11.13 -9.86 -15.03
C VAL A 97 9.86 -10.36 -14.36
N THR A 98 9.46 -11.58 -14.71
CA THR A 98 8.36 -12.34 -14.11
C THR A 98 8.73 -13.79 -13.79
N ASP A 99 10.02 -14.15 -13.91
CA ASP A 99 10.55 -15.47 -13.62
C ASP A 99 10.57 -15.73 -12.09
N PRO A 100 9.98 -16.83 -11.57
CA PRO A 100 9.95 -17.10 -10.14
C PRO A 100 11.31 -17.23 -9.46
N ALA A 101 12.31 -17.84 -10.12
CA ALA A 101 13.65 -17.99 -9.55
C ALA A 101 14.38 -16.64 -9.53
N ALA A 102 14.25 -15.84 -10.59
CA ALA A 102 14.81 -14.48 -10.63
C ALA A 102 14.12 -13.57 -9.61
N LEU A 103 12.79 -13.62 -9.49
CA LEU A 103 12.03 -12.84 -8.50
C LEU A 103 12.42 -13.23 -7.07
N HIS A 104 12.60 -14.52 -6.79
CA HIS A 104 13.08 -14.98 -5.49
C HIS A 104 14.53 -14.54 -5.21
N ALA A 105 15.40 -14.56 -6.22
CA ALA A 105 16.76 -14.02 -6.09
C ALA A 105 16.73 -12.51 -5.77
N ILE A 106 16.02 -11.72 -6.59
CA ILE A 106 15.94 -10.26 -6.48
C ILE A 106 15.30 -9.78 -5.18
N LEU A 107 14.24 -10.46 -4.70
CA LEU A 107 13.45 -9.98 -3.55
C LEU A 107 13.83 -10.64 -2.22
N VAL A 108 14.38 -11.86 -2.24
CA VAL A 108 14.57 -12.67 -1.01
C VAL A 108 16.03 -13.04 -0.77
N LYS A 109 16.71 -13.65 -1.75
CA LYS A 109 18.07 -14.20 -1.54
C LYS A 109 19.15 -13.14 -1.60
N ASP A 110 19.14 -12.36 -2.68
CA ASP A 110 20.21 -11.43 -3.06
C ASP A 110 19.72 -9.97 -2.92
N HIS A 111 18.74 -9.72 -2.02
CA HIS A 111 17.99 -8.46 -1.92
C HIS A 111 18.87 -7.22 -1.67
N ASP A 112 20.01 -7.39 -0.98
CA ASP A 112 20.94 -6.28 -0.73
C ASP A 112 21.64 -5.80 -2.02
N MET A 113 21.61 -6.59 -3.10
CA MET A 113 22.07 -6.16 -4.44
C MET A 113 21.03 -5.32 -5.19
N PHE A 114 19.79 -5.23 -4.70
CA PHE A 114 18.64 -4.64 -5.39
C PHE A 114 17.86 -3.66 -4.49
N ARG A 115 18.21 -2.37 -4.55
CA ARG A 115 17.50 -1.32 -3.80
C ARG A 115 16.31 -0.74 -4.56
N GLU A 116 15.46 -0.01 -3.85
CA GLU A 116 14.57 0.99 -4.42
C GLU A 116 15.29 1.91 -5.41
N SER A 117 14.61 2.21 -6.51
CA SER A 117 15.10 3.12 -7.53
C SER A 117 15.13 4.56 -7.01
N THR A 118 16.01 5.38 -7.60
CA THR A 118 16.13 6.80 -7.28
C THR A 118 14.85 7.57 -7.58
N GLU A 119 14.08 7.12 -8.58
CA GLU A 119 12.78 7.59 -9.00
C GLU A 119 11.71 7.36 -7.93
N PHE A 120 11.60 6.12 -7.43
CA PHE A 120 10.60 5.72 -6.45
C PHE A 120 10.87 6.37 -5.09
N ALA A 121 12.12 6.31 -4.63
CA ALA A 121 12.56 6.97 -3.40
C ALA A 121 12.47 8.49 -3.47
N GLY A 122 12.69 9.07 -4.66
CA GLY A 122 12.49 10.49 -4.93
C GLY A 122 11.04 10.90 -4.80
N LEU A 123 10.13 10.17 -5.46
CA LEU A 123 8.69 10.44 -5.45
C LEU A 123 8.10 10.40 -4.04
N PHE A 124 8.21 9.25 -3.36
CA PHE A 124 7.54 9.08 -2.06
C PHE A 124 8.08 10.02 -0.98
N GLY A 125 9.40 10.28 -0.94
CA GLY A 125 9.94 11.26 0.00
C GLY A 125 9.68 12.73 -0.36
N VAL A 126 9.05 13.02 -1.51
CA VAL A 126 8.44 14.34 -1.77
C VAL A 126 6.99 14.35 -1.30
N ILE A 127 6.20 13.31 -1.60
CA ILE A 127 4.81 13.16 -1.14
C ILE A 127 4.74 13.25 0.39
N HIS A 128 5.60 12.49 1.07
CA HIS A 128 5.61 12.33 2.53
C HIS A 128 6.46 13.36 3.27
N HIS A 129 7.04 14.34 2.56
CA HIS A 129 7.87 15.42 3.13
C HIS A 129 9.12 14.97 3.93
N GLY A 130 9.50 13.70 3.87
CA GLY A 130 10.65 13.12 4.58
C GLY A 130 10.97 11.71 4.09
N ASP A 131 12.02 11.10 4.63
CA ASP A 131 12.50 9.78 4.21
C ASP A 131 11.86 8.64 5.05
N GLY A 132 10.60 8.31 4.74
CA GLY A 132 9.85 7.20 5.34
C GLY A 132 10.06 5.83 4.67
N LEU A 133 9.43 4.78 5.21
CA LEU A 133 9.64 3.35 4.88
C LEU A 133 9.68 3.04 3.37
N ALA A 134 8.79 3.65 2.58
CA ALA A 134 8.74 3.49 1.13
C ALA A 134 9.99 4.01 0.40
N SER A 135 10.62 5.07 0.91
CA SER A 135 11.74 5.78 0.26
C SER A 135 13.14 5.36 0.70
N VAL A 136 13.28 4.79 1.91
CA VAL A 136 14.56 4.32 2.45
C VAL A 136 14.87 2.87 2.07
N TYR A 137 16.16 2.51 2.07
CA TYR A 137 16.70 1.18 1.80
C TYR A 137 17.91 0.90 2.72
N GLY A 138 18.44 -0.32 2.68
CA GLY A 138 19.58 -0.72 3.53
C GLY A 138 19.23 -0.68 5.02
N ASP A 139 20.20 -0.30 5.85
CA ASP A 139 20.06 -0.37 7.31
C ASP A 139 19.08 0.67 7.88
N GLU A 140 18.93 1.83 7.23
CA GLU A 140 17.89 2.81 7.59
C GLU A 140 16.49 2.21 7.40
N HIS A 141 16.26 1.50 6.30
CA HIS A 141 15.01 0.74 6.15
C HIS A 141 14.87 -0.33 7.24
N LYS A 142 15.91 -1.11 7.54
CA LYS A 142 15.85 -2.14 8.61
C LYS A 142 15.47 -1.50 9.96
N LYS A 143 16.02 -0.32 10.28
CA LYS A 143 15.72 0.47 11.49
C LYS A 143 14.25 0.90 11.53
N GLN A 144 13.76 1.58 10.49
CA GLN A 144 12.35 2.01 10.42
C GLN A 144 11.39 0.80 10.43
N ARG A 145 11.75 -0.27 9.73
CA ARG A 145 10.95 -1.50 9.64
C ARG A 145 10.82 -2.20 10.99
N LYS A 146 11.91 -2.29 11.78
CA LYS A 146 11.92 -2.82 13.16
C LYS A 146 10.92 -2.09 14.08
N LEU A 147 10.69 -0.79 13.86
CA LEU A 147 9.77 0.03 14.65
C LEU A 147 8.30 -0.06 14.15
N VAL A 148 8.09 -0.26 12.85
CA VAL A 148 6.75 -0.31 12.22
C VAL A 148 6.12 -1.72 12.22
N ASP A 149 6.89 -2.77 11.94
CA ASP A 149 6.36 -4.14 11.79
C ASP A 149 5.61 -4.71 13.01
N PRO A 150 6.00 -4.45 14.28
CA PRO A 150 5.29 -4.98 15.45
C PRO A 150 3.79 -4.63 15.48
N ILE A 151 3.39 -3.58 14.77
CA ILE A 151 2.03 -3.05 14.71
C ILE A 151 1.13 -3.92 13.82
N PHE A 152 1.66 -4.49 12.75
CA PHE A 152 0.92 -5.33 11.79
C PHE A 152 0.89 -6.83 12.19
N THR A 153 1.11 -7.12 13.47
CA THR A 153 0.99 -8.46 14.04
C THR A 153 -0.47 -8.89 14.15
N THR A 154 -0.76 -10.18 13.94
CA THR A 154 -2.14 -10.71 14.04
C THR A 154 -2.79 -10.38 15.38
N THR A 155 -2.06 -10.49 16.49
CA THR A 155 -2.57 -10.18 17.84
C THR A 155 -2.99 -8.71 18.03
N ARG A 156 -2.42 -7.78 17.25
CA ARG A 156 -2.86 -6.37 17.25
C ARG A 156 -4.02 -6.16 16.30
N ILE A 157 -3.97 -6.72 15.10
CA ILE A 157 -5.05 -6.61 14.10
C ILE A 157 -6.36 -7.24 14.63
N SER A 158 -6.29 -8.36 15.34
CA SER A 158 -7.47 -8.99 15.95
C SER A 158 -8.12 -8.17 17.07
N ARG A 159 -7.37 -7.23 17.67
CA ARG A 159 -7.93 -6.25 18.63
C ARG A 159 -8.56 -5.04 17.95
N LEU A 160 -8.29 -4.82 16.66
CA LEU A 160 -8.91 -3.78 15.85
C LEU A 160 -10.24 -4.24 15.23
N THR A 161 -10.55 -5.54 15.25
CA THR A 161 -11.79 -6.10 14.68
C THR A 161 -13.07 -5.37 15.13
N PRO A 162 -13.28 -5.03 16.42
CA PRO A 162 -14.47 -4.27 16.85
C PRO A 162 -14.56 -2.85 16.25
N LEU A 163 -13.41 -2.17 16.09
CA LEU A 163 -13.32 -0.87 15.41
C LEU A 163 -13.64 -1.03 13.92
N PHE A 164 -13.16 -2.10 13.30
CA PHE A 164 -13.45 -2.38 11.88
C PHE A 164 -14.96 -2.55 11.67
N TYR A 165 -15.64 -3.29 12.55
CA TYR A 165 -17.10 -3.37 12.54
C TYR A 165 -17.79 -2.03 12.80
N ASN A 166 -17.30 -1.20 13.73
CA ASN A 166 -17.88 0.12 13.99
C ASN A 166 -17.84 1.03 12.74
N VAL A 167 -16.68 1.16 12.10
CA VAL A 167 -16.54 1.97 10.88
C VAL A 167 -17.34 1.37 9.71
N THR A 168 -17.39 0.04 9.58
CA THR A 168 -18.20 -0.62 8.53
C THR A 168 -19.71 -0.48 8.79
N ARG A 169 -20.14 -0.36 10.05
CA ARG A 169 -21.53 0.02 10.40
C ARG A 169 -21.85 1.47 10.02
N GLN A 170 -20.88 2.40 10.03
CA GLN A 170 -21.07 3.76 9.50
C GLN A 170 -21.25 3.74 7.97
N LEU A 171 -20.49 2.89 7.27
CA LEU A 171 -20.72 2.62 5.84
C LEU A 171 -22.14 2.08 5.58
N GLN A 172 -22.60 1.09 6.36
CA GLN A 172 -23.99 0.61 6.25
C GLN A 172 -25.02 1.72 6.51
N ALA A 173 -24.82 2.56 7.53
CA ALA A 173 -25.72 3.67 7.83
C ALA A 173 -25.81 4.67 6.67
N SER A 174 -24.67 5.00 6.03
CA SER A 174 -24.62 5.83 4.83
C SER A 174 -25.36 5.20 3.66
N LEU A 175 -25.11 3.92 3.36
CA LEU A 175 -25.81 3.20 2.28
C LEU A 175 -27.32 3.06 2.54
N ASN A 176 -27.72 2.85 3.80
CA ASN A 176 -29.13 2.78 4.18
C ASN A 176 -29.85 4.11 3.98
N ALA A 177 -29.19 5.24 4.28
CA ALA A 177 -29.72 6.58 4.01
C ALA A 177 -29.87 6.83 2.50
N ASP A 178 -28.90 6.41 1.68
CA ASP A 178 -28.98 6.50 0.21
C ASP A 178 -30.13 5.66 -0.39
N LEU A 179 -30.55 4.59 0.29
CA LEU A 179 -31.50 3.57 -0.18
C LEU A 179 -32.91 3.65 0.44
N ALA A 180 -33.13 4.49 1.46
CA ALA A 180 -34.34 4.49 2.29
C ALA A 180 -35.67 4.48 1.50
N ASP A 181 -35.76 5.30 0.45
CA ASP A 181 -36.96 5.44 -0.40
C ASP A 181 -36.81 4.72 -1.76
N LYS A 182 -35.84 3.80 -1.90
CA LYS A 182 -35.43 3.21 -3.19
C LYS A 182 -35.41 1.67 -3.14
N PRO A 183 -36.58 0.99 -3.03
CA PRO A 183 -36.67 -0.46 -2.86
C PRO A 183 -36.15 -1.27 -4.06
N GLN A 184 -36.12 -0.69 -5.26
CA GLN A 184 -35.51 -1.31 -6.46
C GLN A 184 -33.97 -1.15 -6.51
N GLY A 185 -33.38 -0.55 -5.48
CA GLY A 185 -31.98 -0.17 -5.40
C GLY A 185 -31.65 1.19 -6.01
N HIS A 186 -30.40 1.59 -5.86
CA HIS A 186 -29.86 2.85 -6.36
C HIS A 186 -28.46 2.65 -6.92
N GLU A 187 -28.10 3.39 -7.98
CA GLU A 187 -26.72 3.45 -8.44
C GLU A 187 -25.92 4.35 -7.49
N ILE A 188 -24.88 3.79 -6.89
CA ILE A 188 -24.00 4.46 -5.93
C ILE A 188 -22.56 4.31 -6.45
N ASP A 189 -21.78 5.39 -6.40
CA ASP A 189 -20.33 5.27 -6.57
C ASP A 189 -19.74 4.59 -5.32
N ILE A 190 -19.53 3.28 -5.43
CA ILE A 190 -19.04 2.49 -4.30
C ILE A 190 -17.56 2.78 -4.02
N LEU A 191 -16.81 3.39 -4.94
CA LEU A 191 -15.42 3.79 -4.68
C LEU A 191 -15.35 4.89 -3.62
N ASP A 192 -16.12 5.98 -3.72
CA ASP A 192 -16.14 7.04 -2.69
C ASP A 192 -16.47 6.47 -1.30
N ARG A 193 -17.51 5.62 -1.23
CA ARG A 193 -17.92 4.96 0.02
C ARG A 193 -16.83 4.07 0.60
N LEU A 194 -16.13 3.30 -0.25
CA LEU A 194 -15.02 2.46 0.18
C LEU A 194 -13.78 3.27 0.56
N VAL A 195 -13.46 4.36 -0.15
CA VAL A 195 -12.35 5.25 0.19
C VAL A 195 -12.57 5.93 1.54
N ARG A 196 -13.79 6.43 1.82
CA ARG A 196 -14.19 6.92 3.16
C ARG A 196 -13.98 5.87 4.23
N THR A 197 -14.35 4.63 3.93
CA THR A 197 -14.20 3.48 4.84
C THR A 197 -12.73 3.16 5.11
N THR A 198 -11.92 2.91 4.07
CA THR A 198 -10.51 2.50 4.26
C THR A 198 -9.66 3.60 4.86
N LEU A 199 -9.94 4.87 4.54
CA LEU A 199 -9.28 6.01 5.17
C LEU A 199 -9.64 6.12 6.66
N GLU A 200 -10.91 5.97 7.05
CA GLU A 200 -11.31 6.03 8.47
C GLU A 200 -10.77 4.82 9.26
N LEU A 201 -10.71 3.63 8.65
CA LEU A 201 -10.11 2.43 9.24
C LEU A 201 -8.61 2.61 9.54
N ILE A 202 -7.82 3.15 8.61
CA ILE A 202 -6.40 3.42 8.86
C ILE A 202 -6.17 4.69 9.68
N ALA A 203 -7.06 5.67 9.64
CA ALA A 203 -6.97 6.85 10.50
C ALA A 203 -7.19 6.47 11.96
N GLN A 204 -8.26 5.74 12.28
CA GLN A 204 -8.52 5.34 13.66
C GLN A 204 -7.57 4.20 14.06
N GLY A 205 -7.57 3.08 13.33
CA GLY A 205 -6.77 1.89 13.65
C GLY A 205 -5.26 2.08 13.50
N GLY A 206 -4.83 3.03 12.68
CA GLY A 206 -3.44 3.44 12.51
C GLY A 206 -3.08 4.70 13.30
N LEU A 207 -3.61 5.85 12.92
CA LEU A 207 -3.17 7.12 13.52
C LEU A 207 -3.77 7.42 14.90
N GLY A 208 -4.83 6.73 15.31
CA GLY A 208 -5.60 7.10 16.50
C GLY A 208 -6.30 8.45 16.33
N HIS A 209 -6.77 8.71 15.11
CA HIS A 209 -7.47 9.92 14.68
C HIS A 209 -8.75 9.56 13.92
N THR A 210 -9.80 10.37 14.03
CA THR A 210 -11.00 10.24 13.22
C THR A 210 -11.14 11.46 12.31
N PHE A 211 -11.29 11.23 11.01
CA PHE A 211 -11.60 12.30 10.06
C PHE A 211 -13.11 12.59 10.00
N ASN A 212 -13.93 11.74 10.64
CA ASN A 212 -15.37 11.64 10.46
C ASN A 212 -15.69 11.52 8.96
N SER A 213 -15.09 10.55 8.25
CA SER A 213 -15.15 10.45 6.78
C SER A 213 -16.55 10.38 6.16
N PHE A 214 -17.57 10.02 6.95
CA PHE A 214 -18.97 9.98 6.56
C PHE A 214 -19.75 11.29 6.83
N ASP A 215 -19.15 12.29 7.49
CA ASP A 215 -19.72 13.63 7.59
C ASP A 215 -19.39 14.45 6.33
N HIS A 216 -20.42 14.72 5.53
CA HIS A 216 -20.31 15.53 4.32
C HIS A 216 -19.93 17.00 4.57
N ASN A 217 -19.97 17.48 5.82
CA ASN A 217 -19.57 18.84 6.20
C ASN A 217 -18.09 18.94 6.63
N SER A 218 -17.37 17.81 6.74
CA SER A 218 -15.97 17.78 7.17
C SER A 218 -15.04 18.29 6.07
N GLN A 219 -14.77 19.60 6.05
CA GLN A 219 -13.85 20.22 5.10
C GLN A 219 -12.42 19.67 5.24
N GLU A 220 -11.97 19.37 6.47
CA GLU A 220 -10.66 18.73 6.74
C GLU A 220 -10.58 17.35 6.06
N PHE A 221 -11.65 16.54 6.15
CA PHE A 221 -11.71 15.28 5.40
C PHE A 221 -11.72 15.52 3.88
N MET A 222 -12.56 16.43 3.36
CA MET A 222 -12.73 16.61 1.92
C MET A 222 -11.44 17.07 1.22
N ASP A 223 -10.69 18.00 1.83
CA ASP A 223 -9.39 18.44 1.30
C ASP A 223 -8.33 17.32 1.38
N PHE A 224 -8.26 16.60 2.50
CA PHE A 224 -7.33 15.49 2.67
C PHE A 224 -7.65 14.32 1.72
N HIS A 225 -8.93 13.98 1.56
CA HIS A 225 -9.45 12.96 0.65
C HIS A 225 -9.10 13.27 -0.80
N TRP A 226 -9.31 14.51 -1.25
CA TRP A 226 -8.87 14.93 -2.58
C TRP A 226 -7.36 14.79 -2.74
N ALA A 227 -6.58 15.22 -1.74
CA ALA A 227 -5.13 15.19 -1.81
C ALA A 227 -4.56 13.75 -1.89
N ILE A 228 -5.01 12.86 -1.01
CA ILE A 228 -4.50 11.47 -0.94
C ILE A 228 -4.88 10.66 -2.19
N THR A 229 -6.11 10.81 -2.70
CA THR A 229 -6.56 10.09 -3.90
C THR A 229 -5.97 10.64 -5.20
N SER A 230 -5.61 11.92 -5.24
CA SER A 230 -5.09 12.56 -6.45
C SER A 230 -3.57 12.46 -6.60
N VAL A 231 -2.81 12.31 -5.51
CA VAL A 231 -1.34 12.47 -5.55
C VAL A 231 -0.62 11.41 -6.39
N LEU A 232 -1.08 10.14 -6.39
CA LEU A 232 -0.47 9.08 -7.22
C LEU A 232 -0.88 9.20 -8.71
N PRO A 233 -2.16 9.42 -9.08
CA PRO A 233 -2.56 9.72 -10.45
C PRO A 233 -1.91 10.99 -11.04
N ILE A 234 -1.67 12.03 -10.25
CA ILE A 234 -0.94 13.22 -10.71
C ILE A 234 0.57 12.90 -10.78
N GLY A 235 1.14 12.26 -9.76
CA GLY A 235 2.56 11.91 -9.69
C GLY A 235 3.02 10.98 -10.81
N SER A 236 2.16 10.06 -11.27
CA SER A 236 2.43 9.19 -12.42
C SER A 236 2.59 10.00 -13.73
N ARG A 237 1.83 11.09 -13.92
CA ARG A 237 2.00 12.02 -15.05
C ARG A 237 3.34 12.75 -15.01
N LEU A 238 4.02 12.77 -13.86
CA LEU A 238 5.36 13.33 -13.69
C LEU A 238 6.48 12.30 -13.95
N PHE A 239 6.21 11.11 -14.49
CA PHE A 239 7.17 9.99 -14.63
C PHE A 239 8.55 10.39 -15.23
N LEU A 240 8.56 11.27 -16.24
CA LEU A 240 9.80 11.78 -16.87
C LEU A 240 10.67 12.65 -15.93
N PHE A 241 10.07 13.21 -14.88
CA PHE A 241 10.73 14.08 -13.89
C PHE A 241 11.13 13.33 -12.61
N LEU A 242 10.56 12.15 -12.33
CA LEU A 242 10.87 11.34 -11.14
C LEU A 242 12.37 11.07 -10.93
N PRO A 243 13.20 10.77 -11.96
CA PRO A 243 14.64 10.57 -11.78
C PRO A 243 15.36 11.78 -11.16
N TYR A 244 14.79 12.97 -11.31
CA TYR A 244 15.35 14.23 -10.83
C TYR A 244 14.80 14.64 -9.46
N LEU A 245 13.67 14.09 -8.99
CA LEU A 245 13.05 14.46 -7.72
C LEU A 245 13.97 14.22 -6.52
N GLN A 246 14.67 13.08 -6.46
CA GLN A 246 15.60 12.81 -5.36
C GLN A 246 16.80 13.78 -5.37
N SER A 247 17.29 14.15 -6.56
CA SER A 247 18.37 15.12 -6.72
C SER A 247 17.93 16.52 -6.31
N TRP A 248 16.69 16.90 -6.64
CA TRP A 248 16.06 18.15 -6.20
C TRP A 248 15.81 18.17 -4.68
N ARG A 249 15.36 17.06 -4.08
CA ARG A 249 15.17 16.96 -2.62
C ARG A 249 16.49 17.14 -1.87
N ARG A 250 17.59 16.54 -2.36
CA ARG A 250 18.95 16.65 -1.80
C ARG A 250 19.71 17.92 -2.23
N MET A 251 19.04 18.90 -2.84
CA MET A 251 19.68 20.13 -3.31
C MET A 251 19.98 21.10 -2.16
N GLU A 252 21.25 21.19 -1.79
CA GLU A 252 21.83 22.28 -1.01
C GLU A 252 22.48 23.25 -2.00
N PRO A 253 21.85 24.41 -2.32
CA PRO A 253 21.22 25.29 -1.33
C PRO A 253 19.69 25.21 -1.26
N VAL A 254 19.17 25.26 -0.03
CA VAL A 254 17.72 25.29 0.26
C VAL A 254 16.99 26.46 -0.43
N TRP A 255 17.64 27.61 -0.61
CA TRP A 255 17.04 28.75 -1.32
C TRP A 255 16.76 28.42 -2.79
N LEU A 256 17.65 27.67 -3.46
CA LEU A 256 17.50 27.29 -4.86
C LEU A 256 16.41 26.22 -5.00
N ARG A 257 16.39 25.24 -4.08
CA ARG A 257 15.32 24.24 -3.98
C ARG A 257 13.94 24.91 -3.83
N ARG A 258 13.82 25.89 -2.92
CA ARG A 258 12.60 26.70 -2.71
C ARG A 258 12.25 27.58 -3.91
N PHE A 259 13.25 28.19 -4.57
CA PHE A 259 13.04 28.97 -5.80
C PHE A 259 12.47 28.10 -6.91
N LEU A 260 13.04 26.91 -7.14
CA LEU A 260 12.53 25.95 -8.13
C LEU A 260 11.12 25.45 -7.76
N ALA A 261 10.85 25.17 -6.49
CA ALA A 261 9.52 24.82 -5.98
C ALA A 261 8.47 25.91 -6.29
N LYS A 262 8.87 27.18 -6.23
CA LYS A 262 8.03 28.33 -6.59
C LYS A 262 7.98 28.55 -8.10
N ALA A 263 9.06 28.30 -8.84
CA ALA A 263 9.08 28.38 -10.30
C ALA A 263 8.05 27.44 -10.94
N VAL A 264 7.83 26.27 -10.34
CA VAL A 264 6.79 25.31 -10.71
C VAL A 264 5.38 25.92 -10.74
N THR A 265 5.06 26.91 -9.88
CA THR A 265 3.72 27.54 -9.89
C THR A 265 3.45 28.42 -11.11
N TYR A 266 4.49 28.75 -11.89
CA TYR A 266 4.39 29.53 -13.13
C TYR A 266 4.43 28.65 -14.40
N LEU A 267 4.57 27.33 -14.27
CA LEU A 267 4.49 26.42 -15.41
C LEU A 267 3.04 26.40 -15.96
N PRO A 268 2.84 26.45 -17.28
CA PRO A 268 1.50 26.36 -17.87
C PRO A 268 0.85 25.00 -17.60
N TRP A 269 1.66 23.94 -17.49
CA TRP A 269 1.20 22.60 -17.13
C TRP A 269 0.66 22.56 -15.69
N SER A 270 -0.51 21.95 -15.49
CA SER A 270 -1.18 21.94 -14.19
C SER A 270 -0.66 20.85 -13.25
N ALA A 271 -0.27 19.67 -13.76
CA ALA A 271 0.07 18.52 -12.93
C ALA A 271 1.17 18.80 -11.87
N PRO A 272 2.28 19.51 -12.15
CA PRO A 272 3.24 19.88 -11.10
C PRO A 272 2.67 20.78 -10.00
N ARG A 273 1.68 21.63 -10.34
CA ARG A 273 1.02 22.56 -9.42
C ARG A 273 -0.01 21.82 -8.56
N GLU A 274 -0.80 20.96 -9.17
CA GLU A 274 -1.75 20.06 -8.50
C GLU A 274 -1.01 19.08 -7.57
N PHE A 275 0.10 18.50 -8.02
CA PHE A 275 0.94 17.60 -7.24
C PHE A 275 1.50 18.30 -5.98
N LYS A 276 2.05 19.51 -6.15
CA LYS A 276 2.51 20.32 -5.02
C LYS A 276 1.36 20.60 -4.05
N LYS A 277 0.19 21.03 -4.54
CA LYS A 277 -1.00 21.30 -3.72
C LYS A 277 -1.40 20.07 -2.91
N ALA A 278 -1.50 18.89 -3.53
CA ALA A 278 -1.82 17.65 -2.83
C ALA A 278 -0.81 17.32 -1.72
N CYS A 279 0.50 17.43 -2.01
CA CYS A 279 1.54 17.22 -1.00
C CYS A 279 1.43 18.23 0.17
N ASP A 280 1.25 19.53 -0.15
CA ASP A 280 1.11 20.61 0.83
C ASP A 280 -0.15 20.45 1.71
N THR A 281 -1.23 19.84 1.20
CA THR A 281 -2.49 19.62 1.94
C THR A 281 -2.35 18.49 2.97
N MET A 282 -1.60 17.42 2.68
CA MET A 282 -1.49 16.27 3.58
C MET A 282 -0.49 16.47 4.73
N HIS A 283 0.62 17.17 4.48
CA HIS A 283 1.69 17.31 5.47
C HIS A 283 1.26 17.98 6.80
N PRO A 284 0.48 19.09 6.80
CA PRO A 284 0.00 19.71 8.03
C PRO A 284 -0.84 18.79 8.91
N VAL A 285 -1.64 17.90 8.31
CA VAL A 285 -2.45 16.93 9.06
C VAL A 285 -1.56 15.96 9.83
N TYR A 286 -0.56 15.36 9.16
CA TYR A 286 0.37 14.45 9.83
C TYR A 286 1.24 15.15 10.89
N GLN A 287 1.64 16.41 10.65
CA GLN A 287 2.40 17.21 11.62
C GLN A 287 1.56 17.51 12.87
N LYS A 288 0.35 18.04 12.71
CA LYS A 288 -0.64 18.27 13.79
C LYS A 288 -0.82 17.01 14.64
N LEU A 289 -0.98 15.85 14.02
CA LEU A 289 -1.15 14.57 14.72
C LEU A 289 0.10 14.14 15.50
N LEU A 290 1.31 14.42 15.02
CA LEU A 290 2.53 14.15 15.80
C LEU A 290 2.62 15.10 17.00
N ASP A 291 2.32 16.38 16.79
CA ASP A 291 2.42 17.41 17.82
C ASP A 291 1.38 17.18 18.93
N GLU A 292 0.12 16.89 18.60
CA GLU A 292 -0.92 16.48 19.56
C GLU A 292 -0.47 15.28 20.44
N LYS A 293 0.18 14.26 19.85
CA LYS A 293 0.66 13.09 20.60
C LYS A 293 1.89 13.40 21.46
N LYS A 294 2.72 14.38 21.08
CA LYS A 294 3.81 14.87 21.93
C LYS A 294 3.28 15.66 23.13
N GLU A 295 2.34 16.58 22.92
CA GLU A 295 1.73 17.37 23.99
C GLU A 295 1.06 16.46 25.05
N LEU A 296 0.34 15.44 24.61
CA LEU A 296 -0.23 14.41 25.49
C LEU A 296 0.84 13.66 26.30
N TYR A 297 1.95 13.29 25.67
CA TYR A 297 3.06 12.61 26.33
C TYR A 297 3.81 13.53 27.32
N GLU A 298 4.01 14.80 26.99
CA GLU A 298 4.66 15.77 27.87
C GLU A 298 3.76 16.15 29.06
N GLY A 299 2.44 16.21 28.86
CA GLY A 299 1.46 16.54 29.90
C GLY A 299 1.12 15.39 30.87
N GLY A 300 1.14 14.14 30.42
CA GLY A 300 0.70 12.99 31.23
C GLY A 300 1.45 11.67 31.01
N GLY A 301 2.62 11.72 30.35
CA GLY A 301 3.48 10.57 30.13
C GLY A 301 2.83 9.49 29.25
N MET A 302 3.25 8.24 29.47
CA MET A 302 2.76 7.11 28.67
C MET A 302 1.28 6.81 28.92
N SER A 303 0.77 7.07 30.14
CA SER A 303 -0.66 6.87 30.47
C SER A 303 -1.54 7.74 29.58
N ALA A 304 -1.32 9.06 29.56
CA ALA A 304 -2.15 9.96 28.76
C ALA A 304 -2.10 9.67 27.25
N LEU A 305 -0.97 9.14 26.75
CA LEU A 305 -0.84 8.70 25.36
C LEU A 305 -1.69 7.44 25.06
N GLU A 306 -1.73 6.49 26.00
CA GLU A 306 -2.54 5.27 25.92
C GLU A 306 -4.04 5.58 26.13
N ASP A 307 -4.37 6.42 27.11
CA ASP A 307 -5.73 6.91 27.41
C ASP A 307 -6.32 7.67 26.21
N SER A 308 -5.56 8.59 25.59
CA SER A 308 -5.98 9.33 24.37
C SER A 308 -6.40 8.39 23.24
N ALA A 309 -5.71 7.27 23.07
CA ALA A 309 -6.05 6.31 22.02
C ALA A 309 -7.25 5.42 22.38
N THR A 310 -7.58 5.23 23.66
CA THR A 310 -8.89 4.65 24.04
C THR A 310 -10.06 5.59 23.75
N THR A 311 -9.81 6.88 23.51
CA THR A 311 -10.82 7.94 23.35
C THR A 311 -11.47 7.98 21.94
N GLY A 312 -11.64 6.82 21.32
CA GLY A 312 -12.45 6.61 20.10
C GLY A 312 -13.95 6.53 20.39
N LYS A 313 -14.46 7.46 21.22
CA LYS A 313 -15.86 7.64 21.71
C LYS A 313 -16.58 6.38 22.26
N ASP A 314 -16.74 6.40 23.58
CA ASP A 314 -17.76 5.72 24.39
C ASP A 314 -17.83 4.19 24.44
N LEU A 315 -16.97 3.62 25.29
CA LEU A 315 -17.32 2.43 26.10
C LEU A 315 -17.56 2.77 27.59
N MET A 316 -17.07 3.92 28.08
CA MET A 316 -17.21 4.33 29.49
C MET A 316 -18.65 4.64 29.90
N THR A 317 -19.49 5.11 28.97
CA THR A 317 -20.92 5.35 29.20
C THR A 317 -21.70 4.05 29.49
N ILE A 318 -21.16 2.88 29.11
CA ILE A 318 -21.76 1.56 29.39
C ILE A 318 -21.30 0.99 30.75
N LEU A 319 -20.15 1.42 31.27
CA LEU A 319 -19.59 0.93 32.55
C LEU A 319 -19.94 1.81 33.77
N CYS A 320 -20.42 3.04 33.58
CA CYS A 320 -20.79 3.93 34.69
C CYS A 320 -22.09 3.54 35.44
N THR A 321 -22.85 2.55 34.97
CA THR A 321 -24.16 2.19 35.55
C THR A 321 -24.12 1.08 36.62
N SER A 322 -22.97 0.44 36.86
CA SER A 322 -22.89 -0.79 37.69
C SER A 322 -22.24 -0.64 39.08
N LEU A 323 -21.71 0.54 39.43
CA LEU A 323 -21.05 0.78 40.74
C LEU A 323 -21.52 2.05 41.47
N ILE A 324 -22.82 2.33 41.42
CA ILE A 324 -23.48 3.08 42.49
C ILE A 324 -23.95 2.06 43.53
N HIS A 325 -23.14 1.83 44.58
CA HIS A 325 -23.60 1.67 45.97
C HIS A 325 -22.46 1.40 46.99
N LEU A 326 -22.15 2.43 47.81
CA LEU A 326 -21.84 2.37 49.26
C LEU A 326 -20.49 1.75 49.72
N PRO A 327 -20.04 2.00 50.97
CA PRO A 327 -19.87 3.29 51.69
C PRO A 327 -18.42 3.42 52.27
N PRO A 328 -18.02 4.52 52.95
CA PRO A 328 -16.61 4.72 53.33
C PRO A 328 -16.11 3.92 54.56
N SER A 329 -14.79 3.72 54.60
CA SER A 329 -14.03 2.99 55.63
C SER A 329 -14.02 3.64 57.02
N PRO A 330 -13.80 2.84 58.07
CA PRO A 330 -12.93 3.24 59.17
C PRO A 330 -11.71 2.31 59.37
N SER A 331 -10.67 2.89 59.97
CA SER A 331 -9.32 2.32 60.18
C SER A 331 -9.14 1.46 61.44
N ARG A 332 -8.13 0.56 61.42
CA ARG A 332 -7.21 0.07 62.50
C ARG A 332 -7.09 -1.47 62.63
N LEU A 333 -5.89 -1.91 63.01
CA LEU A 333 -5.43 -3.28 63.33
C LEU A 333 -5.14 -3.36 64.86
N PRO A 334 -4.77 -4.51 65.46
CA PRO A 334 -5.20 -5.92 65.32
C PRO A 334 -5.69 -6.41 66.74
N PRO A 335 -5.40 -7.60 67.34
CA PRO A 335 -5.00 -8.93 66.84
C PRO A 335 -5.72 -10.18 67.46
N SER A 336 -5.48 -11.32 66.80
CA SER A 336 -5.31 -12.68 67.38
C SER A 336 -6.51 -13.62 67.69
N HIS A 337 -6.19 -14.91 67.49
CA HIS A 337 -6.79 -16.16 67.97
C HIS A 337 -7.79 -16.99 67.13
N GLN A 338 -7.45 -18.29 67.09
CA GLN A 338 -8.19 -19.52 66.75
C GLN A 338 -8.19 -20.06 65.30
N LEU A 339 -7.67 -21.29 65.23
CA LEU A 339 -7.69 -22.23 64.10
C LEU A 339 -9.00 -23.03 64.10
N ARG A 340 -9.53 -23.39 62.92
CA ARG A 340 -9.96 -24.77 62.62
C ARG A 340 -10.32 -25.03 61.15
N ASN A 341 -9.80 -26.17 60.65
CA ASN A 341 -10.34 -27.11 59.65
C ASN A 341 -10.86 -26.60 58.29
N GLY A 342 -10.23 -27.07 57.20
CA GLY A 342 -10.93 -27.26 55.91
C GLY A 342 -10.07 -27.25 54.63
N ALA A 343 -9.74 -28.45 54.12
CA ALA A 343 -9.34 -28.74 52.73
C ALA A 343 -8.01 -28.18 52.16
N HIS A 344 -7.56 -28.82 51.07
CA HIS A 344 -6.27 -28.63 50.40
C HIS A 344 -6.37 -27.80 49.10
N LEU A 345 -5.29 -27.06 48.79
CA LEU A 345 -4.80 -26.73 47.43
C LEU A 345 -5.67 -25.75 46.57
N PRO A 346 -5.16 -25.16 45.46
CA PRO A 346 -4.47 -23.86 45.55
C PRO A 346 -5.02 -22.80 44.56
N PHE A 347 -5.73 -21.78 45.04
CA PHE A 347 -6.47 -20.85 44.15
C PHE A 347 -5.78 -19.50 43.85
N LEU A 348 -4.46 -19.50 43.65
CA LEU A 348 -3.73 -18.32 43.12
C LEU A 348 -4.17 -17.92 41.69
N SER A 349 -4.91 -18.79 41.00
CA SER A 349 -5.70 -18.45 39.80
C SER A 349 -6.62 -17.24 40.02
N GLY A 350 -7.24 -17.12 41.19
CA GLY A 350 -8.15 -16.01 41.53
C GLY A 350 -7.46 -14.65 41.72
N TYR A 351 -6.13 -14.61 41.82
CA TYR A 351 -5.37 -13.35 41.83
C TYR A 351 -5.01 -12.90 40.40
N ILE A 352 -4.83 -13.87 39.49
CA ILE A 352 -4.61 -13.60 38.06
C ILE A 352 -5.93 -13.18 37.39
N SER A 353 -7.09 -13.72 37.79
CA SER A 353 -8.38 -13.20 37.31
C SER A 353 -8.68 -11.77 37.80
N ARG A 354 -8.04 -11.32 38.89
CA ARG A 354 -8.09 -9.91 39.34
C ARG A 354 -7.10 -8.99 38.62
N LEU A 355 -6.25 -9.53 37.74
CA LEU A 355 -5.50 -8.78 36.72
C LEU A 355 -6.28 -8.64 35.40
N ILE A 356 -7.52 -9.16 35.29
CA ILE A 356 -8.36 -8.94 34.10
C ILE A 356 -8.68 -7.45 33.83
N PRO A 357 -8.81 -6.56 34.83
CA PRO A 357 -8.86 -5.11 34.60
C PRO A 357 -7.58 -4.52 33.99
N TYR A 358 -6.42 -5.20 34.12
CA TYR A 358 -5.17 -4.88 33.39
C TYR A 358 -5.08 -5.56 32.01
N LEU A 359 -6.04 -6.43 31.66
CA LEU A 359 -6.12 -7.12 30.36
C LEU A 359 -7.13 -6.47 29.38
N ILE A 360 -7.92 -5.50 29.83
CA ILE A 360 -8.92 -4.77 29.02
C ILE A 360 -8.67 -3.26 29.15
N GLY A 361 -7.62 -2.78 28.46
CA GLY A 361 -7.17 -1.39 28.55
C GLY A 361 -6.00 -1.04 27.63
N MET A 362 -5.95 -1.56 26.40
CA MET A 362 -4.94 -1.19 25.38
C MET A 362 -5.51 -1.27 23.95
N THR A 363 -6.30 -0.26 23.58
CA THR A 363 -6.67 0.04 22.18
C THR A 363 -5.87 1.28 21.71
N SER A 364 -4.70 1.04 21.12
CA SER A 364 -3.79 2.07 20.58
C SER A 364 -2.86 1.40 19.55
N TYR A 365 -3.16 1.38 18.25
CA TYR A 365 -3.02 2.43 17.23
C TYR A 365 -1.55 2.76 16.87
N LEU A 366 -1.22 2.53 15.59
CA LEU A 366 0.12 2.60 14.97
C LEU A 366 0.93 3.84 15.39
N LEU A 367 0.37 5.05 15.33
CA LEU A 367 1.12 6.27 15.66
C LEU A 367 1.62 6.28 17.11
N VAL A 368 0.74 5.94 18.07
CA VAL A 368 1.10 5.84 19.49
C VAL A 368 2.21 4.81 19.70
N LEU A 369 2.13 3.68 19.01
CA LEU A 369 3.14 2.62 19.08
C LEU A 369 4.47 2.99 18.43
N VAL A 370 4.46 3.73 17.31
CA VAL A 370 5.67 4.28 16.69
C VAL A 370 6.30 5.30 17.63
N VAL A 371 5.54 6.29 18.11
CA VAL A 371 6.05 7.33 19.04
C VAL A 371 6.61 6.70 20.30
N LYS A 372 5.87 5.77 20.94
CA LYS A 372 6.33 5.01 22.12
C LYS A 372 7.64 4.27 21.87
N SER A 373 7.67 3.40 20.85
CA SER A 373 8.87 2.61 20.52
C SER A 373 10.07 3.50 20.16
N ASN A 374 9.79 4.63 19.51
CA ASN A 374 10.80 5.61 19.12
C ASN A 374 11.36 6.40 20.30
N TRP A 375 10.55 6.66 21.33
CA TRP A 375 10.96 7.39 22.53
C TRP A 375 11.62 6.46 23.56
N GLU A 376 11.21 5.20 23.64
CA GLU A 376 11.84 4.17 24.46
C GLU A 376 13.18 3.69 23.87
N ALA A 377 13.41 3.89 22.57
CA ALA A 377 14.69 3.61 21.92
C ALA A 377 15.84 4.48 22.45
N ALA A 378 17.07 3.94 22.35
CA ALA A 378 18.30 4.67 22.66
C ALA A 378 18.39 5.97 21.84
N LYS A 379 19.09 6.99 22.35
CA LYS A 379 19.05 8.36 21.80
C LYS A 379 19.49 8.43 20.32
N ASP A 380 20.40 7.54 19.92
CA ASP A 380 20.92 7.30 18.57
C ASP A 380 20.04 6.36 17.72
N GLU A 381 19.26 5.48 18.37
CA GLU A 381 18.24 4.64 17.72
C GLU A 381 16.91 5.38 17.44
N ARG A 382 16.69 6.58 17.97
CA ARG A 382 15.49 7.37 17.65
C ARG A 382 15.44 7.80 16.18
N MET A 383 14.22 7.91 15.64
CA MET A 383 13.85 8.53 14.38
C MET A 383 13.54 10.02 14.61
N PRO A 384 14.04 10.92 13.74
CA PRO A 384 13.60 12.31 13.68
C PRO A 384 12.09 12.47 13.40
N ASP A 385 11.53 13.62 13.76
CA ASP A 385 10.11 13.91 13.60
C ASP A 385 9.63 13.86 12.14
N ASP A 386 10.44 14.37 11.20
CA ASP A 386 10.15 14.32 9.77
C ASP A 386 10.11 12.88 9.24
N VAL A 387 10.89 11.97 9.84
CA VAL A 387 10.85 10.54 9.54
C VAL A 387 9.60 9.89 10.15
N VAL A 388 9.14 10.30 11.34
CA VAL A 388 7.87 9.83 11.93
C VAL A 388 6.69 10.28 11.06
N VAL A 389 6.61 11.58 10.72
CA VAL A 389 5.60 12.16 9.82
C VAL A 389 5.62 11.48 8.45
N ALA A 390 6.79 11.23 7.87
CA ALA A 390 6.89 10.55 6.59
C ALA A 390 6.41 9.09 6.65
N ASN A 391 6.63 8.40 7.78
CA ASN A 391 6.11 7.06 8.00
C ASN A 391 4.59 7.02 8.19
N MET A 392 3.99 8.02 8.85
CA MET A 392 2.53 8.19 8.92
C MET A 392 1.94 8.33 7.51
N GLY A 393 2.52 9.22 6.69
CA GLY A 393 2.16 9.39 5.28
C GLY A 393 2.30 8.10 4.48
N SER A 394 3.40 7.37 4.65
CA SER A 394 3.67 6.11 3.95
C SER A 394 2.69 4.99 4.31
N VAL A 395 2.27 4.89 5.58
CA VAL A 395 1.32 3.86 6.01
C VAL A 395 -0.10 4.18 5.53
N VAL A 396 -0.56 5.43 5.69
CA VAL A 396 -1.92 5.81 5.30
C VAL A 396 -2.13 5.69 3.80
N HIS A 397 -1.22 6.20 2.95
CA HIS A 397 -1.28 5.99 1.50
C HIS A 397 -1.28 4.50 1.12
N GLY A 398 -0.37 3.73 1.72
CA GLY A 398 -0.20 2.30 1.41
C GLY A 398 -1.44 1.46 1.73
N ALA A 399 -2.11 1.76 2.84
CA ALA A 399 -3.31 1.06 3.28
C ALA A 399 -4.58 1.54 2.56
N GLN A 400 -4.76 2.85 2.38
CA GLN A 400 -6.01 3.44 1.89
C GLN A 400 -6.29 3.05 0.43
N GLU A 401 -5.44 3.48 -0.50
CA GLU A 401 -5.76 3.45 -1.94
C GLU A 401 -5.74 2.03 -2.51
N THR A 402 -4.79 1.20 -2.04
CA THR A 402 -4.68 -0.19 -2.50
C THR A 402 -5.87 -1.03 -2.03
N THR A 403 -6.36 -0.79 -0.82
CA THR A 403 -7.47 -1.56 -0.22
C THR A 403 -8.82 -1.10 -0.75
N SER A 404 -9.05 0.21 -0.95
CA SER A 404 -10.28 0.70 -1.57
C SER A 404 -10.38 0.23 -3.03
N GLY A 405 -9.30 0.31 -3.80
CA GLY A 405 -9.26 -0.20 -5.18
C GLY A 405 -9.49 -1.71 -5.27
N ALA A 406 -8.96 -2.48 -4.32
CA ALA A 406 -9.25 -3.90 -4.19
C ALA A 406 -10.72 -4.16 -3.86
N LEU A 407 -11.29 -3.51 -2.83
CA LEU A 407 -12.69 -3.64 -2.43
C LEU A 407 -13.65 -3.28 -3.57
N SER A 408 -13.37 -2.20 -4.30
CA SER A 408 -14.17 -1.83 -5.48
C SER A 408 -14.13 -2.94 -6.52
N ARG A 409 -12.98 -3.57 -6.77
CA ARG A 409 -12.87 -4.71 -7.66
C ARG A 409 -13.69 -5.92 -7.18
N PHE A 410 -13.66 -6.24 -5.89
CA PHE A 410 -14.50 -7.31 -5.33
C PHE A 410 -15.98 -7.05 -5.62
N ILE A 411 -16.47 -5.85 -5.33
CA ILE A 411 -17.87 -5.49 -5.55
C ILE A 411 -18.21 -5.51 -7.05
N SER A 412 -17.38 -4.96 -7.94
CA SER A 412 -17.60 -5.05 -9.39
C SER A 412 -17.65 -6.50 -9.90
N LEU A 413 -16.84 -7.41 -9.36
CA LEU A 413 -16.86 -8.83 -9.74
C LEU A 413 -18.11 -9.56 -9.23
N LEU A 414 -18.54 -9.24 -8.01
CA LEU A 414 -19.74 -9.84 -7.40
C LEU A 414 -21.03 -9.29 -8.03
N ALA A 415 -21.03 -8.03 -8.49
CA ALA A 415 -22.09 -7.43 -9.30
C ALA A 415 -22.24 -8.08 -10.69
N LEU A 416 -21.18 -8.73 -11.19
CA LEU A 416 -21.17 -9.52 -12.43
C LEU A 416 -21.40 -11.02 -12.18
N LYS A 417 -21.50 -11.47 -10.92
CA LYS A 417 -21.57 -12.89 -10.52
C LYS A 417 -22.59 -13.10 -9.39
N PRO A 418 -23.91 -12.90 -9.64
CA PRO A 418 -24.94 -13.02 -8.61
C PRO A 418 -24.98 -14.38 -7.92
N GLU A 419 -24.72 -15.49 -8.64
CA GLU A 419 -24.62 -16.84 -8.05
C GLU A 419 -23.50 -16.95 -6.99
N LEU A 420 -22.33 -16.35 -7.25
CA LEU A 420 -21.23 -16.34 -6.30
C LEU A 420 -21.54 -15.44 -5.09
N GLN A 421 -22.23 -14.33 -5.35
CA GLN A 421 -22.71 -13.41 -4.32
C GLN A 421 -23.69 -14.11 -3.37
N ALA A 422 -24.61 -14.94 -3.91
CA ALA A 422 -25.49 -15.79 -3.13
C ALA A 422 -24.71 -16.84 -2.32
N ARG A 423 -23.81 -17.62 -2.96
CA ARG A 423 -22.98 -18.62 -2.27
C ARG A 423 -22.17 -18.04 -1.10
N LEU A 424 -21.63 -16.83 -1.25
CA LEU A 424 -20.92 -16.13 -0.16
C LEU A 424 -21.86 -15.72 0.98
N ARG A 425 -23.07 -15.25 0.65
CA ARG A 425 -24.10 -14.90 1.64
C ARG A 425 -24.56 -16.13 2.42
N ASP A 426 -24.71 -17.27 1.75
CA ASP A 426 -25.08 -18.55 2.37
C ASP A 426 -23.97 -19.05 3.32
N GLU A 427 -22.70 -18.96 2.93
CA GLU A 427 -21.56 -19.26 3.83
C GLU A 427 -21.55 -18.35 5.07
N LEU A 428 -21.75 -17.04 4.86
CA LEU A 428 -21.81 -16.06 5.95
C LEU A 428 -22.99 -16.31 6.90
N ARG A 429 -24.17 -16.67 6.38
CA ARG A 429 -25.35 -17.01 7.18
C ARG A 429 -25.11 -18.27 8.01
N ALA A 430 -24.66 -19.36 7.38
CA ALA A 430 -24.36 -20.62 8.06
C ALA A 430 -23.28 -20.43 9.15
N ALA A 431 -22.28 -19.57 8.92
CA ALA A 431 -21.28 -19.24 9.94
C ALA A 431 -21.88 -18.49 11.15
N ARG A 432 -22.85 -17.59 10.95
CA ARG A 432 -23.58 -16.90 12.05
C ARG A 432 -24.48 -17.86 12.83
N GLU A 433 -25.23 -18.71 12.13
CA GLU A 433 -26.10 -19.73 12.75
C GLU A 433 -25.31 -20.66 13.67
N ASN A 434 -24.12 -21.10 13.24
CA ASN A 434 -23.23 -21.93 14.05
C ASN A 434 -22.63 -21.21 15.27
N LYS A 435 -22.56 -19.86 15.27
CA LYS A 435 -22.03 -19.05 16.37
C LYS A 435 -23.08 -18.78 17.47
N GLY A 436 -24.36 -18.73 17.10
CA GLY A 436 -25.46 -18.47 18.03
C GLY A 436 -26.46 -17.39 17.58
N GLY A 437 -26.29 -16.81 16.38
CA GLY A 437 -27.25 -15.86 15.82
C GLY A 437 -26.62 -14.62 15.17
N GLU A 438 -27.44 -13.62 14.88
CA GLU A 438 -27.02 -12.39 14.18
C GLU A 438 -26.39 -11.33 15.09
N GLU A 439 -26.59 -11.39 16.41
CA GLU A 439 -26.18 -10.31 17.33
C GLU A 439 -24.66 -10.20 17.56
N GLU A 440 -23.90 -11.28 17.38
CA GLU A 440 -22.44 -11.26 17.57
C GLU A 440 -21.67 -11.03 16.26
N ASP A 441 -20.75 -10.06 16.26
CA ASP A 441 -19.78 -9.88 15.18
C ASP A 441 -18.80 -11.08 15.10
N PHE A 442 -18.26 -11.40 13.91
CA PHE A 442 -17.23 -12.43 13.79
C PHE A 442 -15.91 -11.96 14.40
N ASP A 443 -15.18 -12.85 15.06
CA ASP A 443 -13.81 -12.56 15.47
C ASP A 443 -12.83 -12.63 14.27
N PHE A 444 -11.58 -12.23 14.52
CA PHE A 444 -10.54 -12.25 13.50
C PHE A 444 -10.32 -13.63 12.87
N HIS A 445 -10.35 -14.71 13.65
CA HIS A 445 -10.08 -16.06 13.19
C HIS A 445 -11.28 -16.68 12.48
N GLU A 446 -12.48 -16.52 13.03
CA GLU A 446 -13.74 -16.96 12.41
C GLU A 446 -13.84 -16.41 10.98
N LEU A 447 -13.78 -15.09 10.84
CA LEU A 447 -13.91 -14.39 9.57
C LEU A 447 -12.79 -14.72 8.57
N ASN A 448 -11.53 -14.82 9.04
CA ASN A 448 -10.42 -15.09 8.14
C ASN A 448 -10.36 -16.54 7.64
N ASN A 449 -11.02 -17.48 8.33
CA ASN A 449 -11.02 -18.91 8.00
C ASN A 449 -12.24 -19.38 7.20
N LEU A 450 -13.20 -18.49 6.86
CA LEU A 450 -14.34 -18.81 5.99
C LEU A 450 -13.86 -19.28 4.60
N PRO A 451 -14.11 -20.55 4.19
CA PRO A 451 -13.44 -21.14 3.03
C PRO A 451 -13.67 -20.45 1.69
N LEU A 452 -14.92 -20.13 1.34
CA LEU A 452 -15.26 -19.50 0.06
C LEU A 452 -14.87 -18.02 0.07
N LEU A 453 -15.10 -17.30 1.17
CA LEU A 453 -14.65 -15.91 1.32
C LEU A 453 -13.12 -15.79 1.21
N ASP A 454 -12.35 -16.70 1.82
CA ASP A 454 -10.89 -16.75 1.69
C ASP A 454 -10.45 -17.10 0.26
N ALA A 455 -11.10 -18.08 -0.37
CA ALA A 455 -10.84 -18.46 -1.76
C ALA A 455 -11.12 -17.32 -2.75
N VAL A 456 -12.25 -16.61 -2.59
CA VAL A 456 -12.59 -15.41 -3.36
C VAL A 456 -11.60 -14.28 -3.08
N CYS A 457 -11.19 -14.10 -1.82
CA CYS A 457 -10.18 -13.12 -1.44
C CYS A 457 -8.85 -13.35 -2.17
N ARG A 458 -8.33 -14.60 -2.14
CA ARG A 458 -7.09 -14.97 -2.81
C ARG A 458 -7.19 -14.84 -4.34
N GLU A 459 -8.28 -15.27 -4.94
CA GLU A 459 -8.41 -15.26 -6.41
C GLU A 459 -8.57 -13.84 -6.98
N THR A 460 -9.36 -12.98 -6.33
CA THR A 460 -9.46 -11.57 -6.71
C THR A 460 -8.10 -10.87 -6.56
N LEU A 461 -7.40 -11.07 -5.44
CA LEU A 461 -6.11 -10.43 -5.20
C LEU A 461 -4.99 -10.98 -6.10
N ARG A 462 -5.06 -12.25 -6.52
CA ARG A 462 -4.16 -12.81 -7.54
C ARG A 462 -4.40 -12.10 -8.87
N LEU A 463 -5.62 -12.17 -9.40
CA LEU A 463 -5.93 -11.64 -10.73
C LEU A 463 -5.83 -10.13 -10.81
N PHE A 464 -6.32 -9.41 -9.81
CA PHE A 464 -6.49 -7.96 -9.82
C PHE A 464 -5.65 -7.30 -8.73
N THR A 465 -4.34 -7.58 -8.75
CA THR A 465 -3.37 -6.91 -7.88
C THR A 465 -3.46 -5.38 -8.05
N PRO A 466 -3.66 -4.59 -6.96
CA PRO A 466 -3.75 -3.14 -7.06
C PRO A 466 -2.48 -2.49 -7.61
N VAL A 467 -1.31 -3.01 -7.23
CA VAL A 467 -0.01 -2.62 -7.80
C VAL A 467 0.40 -3.66 -8.83
N THR A 468 0.61 -3.24 -10.08
CA THR A 468 0.80 -4.14 -11.23
C THR A 468 2.26 -4.46 -11.50
N PHE A 469 3.16 -3.54 -11.20
CA PHE A 469 4.61 -3.71 -11.23
C PHE A 469 5.30 -2.85 -10.17
N VAL A 470 6.50 -3.24 -9.78
CA VAL A 470 7.45 -2.37 -9.05
C VAL A 470 8.80 -2.43 -9.73
N TRP A 471 9.77 -1.60 -9.32
CA TRP A 471 11.13 -1.69 -9.85
C TRP A 471 12.22 -1.55 -8.80
N ARG A 472 13.36 -2.16 -9.11
CA ARG A 472 14.60 -2.13 -8.34
C ARG A 472 15.72 -1.56 -9.19
N GLN A 473 16.75 -1.03 -8.54
CA GLN A 473 18.01 -0.68 -9.16
C GLN A 473 19.11 -1.60 -8.63
N THR A 474 19.80 -2.28 -9.53
CA THR A 474 20.93 -3.16 -9.21
C THR A 474 22.13 -2.34 -8.74
N ILE A 475 22.73 -2.67 -7.60
CA ILE A 475 23.84 -1.92 -6.98
C ILE A 475 25.20 -2.37 -7.53
N GLU A 476 25.34 -3.64 -7.86
CA GLU A 476 26.58 -4.28 -8.36
C GLU A 476 26.25 -5.32 -9.44
N ASP A 477 27.24 -5.73 -10.24
CA ASP A 477 27.05 -6.78 -11.24
C ASP A 477 26.74 -8.10 -10.54
N THR A 478 25.59 -8.71 -10.84
CA THR A 478 25.12 -9.92 -10.17
C THR A 478 24.45 -10.89 -11.13
N ILE A 479 24.54 -12.20 -10.86
CA ILE A 479 23.95 -13.26 -11.68
C ILE A 479 22.73 -13.81 -10.95
N VAL A 480 21.56 -13.72 -11.58
CA VAL A 480 20.32 -14.32 -11.05
C VAL A 480 19.97 -15.61 -11.81
N PRO A 481 19.50 -16.66 -11.11
CA PRO A 481 19.00 -17.88 -11.74
C PRO A 481 17.66 -17.62 -12.43
N LEU A 482 17.38 -18.40 -13.48
CA LEU A 482 16.12 -18.41 -14.21
C LEU A 482 15.49 -19.80 -14.15
N GLN A 483 14.18 -19.86 -13.88
CA GLN A 483 13.38 -21.07 -14.02
C GLN A 483 13.01 -21.32 -15.49
N TYR A 484 12.71 -20.26 -16.23
CA TYR A 484 12.37 -20.28 -17.64
C TYR A 484 13.57 -19.78 -18.45
N PRO A 485 14.29 -20.67 -19.16
CA PRO A 485 15.54 -20.29 -19.82
C PRO A 485 15.36 -19.22 -20.90
N ILE A 486 16.28 -18.27 -20.97
CA ILE A 486 16.31 -17.29 -22.08
C ILE A 486 17.08 -17.88 -23.27
N ARG A 487 16.61 -17.54 -24.47
CA ARG A 487 17.33 -17.81 -25.72
C ARG A 487 17.95 -16.51 -26.23
N ASP A 488 19.26 -16.50 -26.37
CA ASP A 488 20.02 -15.44 -27.03
C ASP A 488 19.57 -15.32 -28.49
N LYS A 489 19.06 -14.14 -28.88
CA LYS A 489 18.56 -13.88 -30.24
C LYS A 489 19.65 -13.67 -31.29
N THR A 490 20.91 -13.56 -30.87
CA THR A 490 22.09 -13.37 -31.72
C THR A 490 22.89 -14.66 -31.90
N THR A 491 23.06 -15.47 -30.85
CA THR A 491 23.81 -16.74 -30.90
C THR A 491 22.93 -17.99 -30.91
N GLY A 492 21.64 -17.87 -30.57
CA GLY A 492 20.72 -19.00 -30.41
C GLY A 492 20.92 -19.82 -29.13
N LYS A 493 21.99 -19.54 -28.36
CA LYS A 493 22.34 -20.21 -27.09
C LYS A 493 21.22 -20.03 -26.06
N VAL A 494 20.96 -21.09 -25.29
CA VAL A 494 20.01 -21.06 -24.17
C VAL A 494 20.79 -20.93 -22.86
N THR A 495 20.34 -20.07 -21.94
CA THR A 495 20.92 -19.92 -20.59
C THR A 495 19.84 -19.91 -19.51
N ASN A 496 20.19 -20.49 -18.36
CA ASN A 496 19.35 -20.56 -17.15
C ASN A 496 19.78 -19.51 -16.11
N GLU A 497 20.60 -18.54 -16.53
CA GLU A 497 21.21 -17.52 -15.70
C GLU A 497 21.22 -16.21 -16.48
N LEU A 498 21.08 -15.11 -15.74
CA LEU A 498 21.02 -13.75 -16.25
C LEU A 498 21.99 -12.88 -15.46
N LEU A 499 23.04 -12.38 -16.13
CA LEU A 499 23.87 -11.31 -15.60
C LEU A 499 23.07 -9.99 -15.64
N ILE A 500 22.86 -9.38 -14.48
CA ILE A 500 22.29 -8.05 -14.34
C ILE A 500 23.42 -7.10 -13.92
N THR A 501 23.74 -6.15 -14.80
CA THR A 501 24.82 -5.17 -14.58
C THR A 501 24.40 -4.01 -13.68
N LYS A 502 25.37 -3.45 -12.97
CA LYS A 502 25.26 -2.32 -12.05
C LYS A 502 24.51 -1.13 -12.66
N GLY A 503 23.56 -0.59 -11.89
CA GLY A 503 22.73 0.55 -12.29
C GLY A 503 21.54 0.18 -13.18
N THR A 504 21.39 -1.07 -13.63
CA THR A 504 20.22 -1.53 -14.39
C THR A 504 18.95 -1.38 -13.56
N ALA A 505 17.89 -0.86 -14.17
CA ALA A 505 16.54 -0.91 -13.61
C ALA A 505 15.90 -2.27 -13.93
N VAL A 506 15.34 -2.92 -12.92
CA VAL A 506 14.66 -4.22 -13.05
C VAL A 506 13.21 -4.06 -12.62
N TYR A 507 12.30 -4.09 -13.59
CA TYR A 507 10.86 -4.03 -13.40
C TYR A 507 10.31 -5.42 -13.12
N LEU A 508 9.63 -5.58 -11.99
CA LEU A 508 9.06 -6.83 -11.51
C LEU A 508 7.57 -6.82 -11.86
N GLY A 509 7.18 -7.61 -12.85
CA GLY A 509 5.81 -7.63 -13.38
C GLY A 509 4.85 -8.41 -12.49
N LEU A 510 4.37 -7.83 -11.40
CA LEU A 510 3.55 -8.51 -10.38
C LEU A 510 2.25 -9.08 -10.98
N ALA A 511 1.49 -8.27 -11.72
CA ALA A 511 0.26 -8.69 -12.37
C ALA A 511 0.52 -9.80 -13.40
N ALA A 512 1.57 -9.65 -14.21
CA ALA A 512 1.93 -10.61 -15.24
C ALA A 512 2.44 -11.95 -14.65
N ALA A 513 3.17 -11.92 -13.53
CA ALA A 513 3.55 -13.12 -12.79
C ALA A 513 2.32 -13.83 -12.17
N ASN A 514 1.37 -13.07 -11.62
CA ASN A 514 0.12 -13.61 -11.06
C ASN A 514 -0.84 -14.21 -12.10
N ARG A 515 -0.72 -13.84 -13.38
CA ARG A 515 -1.54 -14.33 -14.50
C ARG A 515 -0.78 -15.21 -15.51
N SER A 516 0.50 -15.50 -15.27
CA SER A 516 1.28 -16.31 -16.20
C SER A 516 0.76 -17.75 -16.25
N THR A 517 0.44 -18.20 -17.47
CA THR A 517 0.00 -19.58 -17.73
C THR A 517 1.09 -20.62 -17.44
N ALA A 518 2.35 -20.24 -17.53
CA ALA A 518 3.49 -21.09 -17.19
C ALA A 518 3.65 -21.30 -15.67
N ILE A 519 3.07 -20.42 -14.84
CA ILE A 519 3.14 -20.48 -13.36
C ILE A 519 1.85 -21.06 -12.78
N TRP A 520 0.69 -20.60 -13.25
CA TRP A 520 -0.64 -20.88 -12.69
C TRP A 520 -1.49 -21.86 -13.51
N GLY A 521 -0.99 -22.33 -14.66
CA GLY A 521 -1.70 -23.25 -15.56
C GLY A 521 -2.49 -22.54 -16.68
N ALA A 522 -3.12 -23.30 -17.57
CA ALA A 522 -3.82 -22.75 -18.73
C ALA A 522 -4.97 -21.80 -18.35
N ASP A 523 -5.64 -22.04 -17.22
CA ASP A 523 -6.73 -21.22 -16.68
C ASP A 523 -6.24 -20.00 -15.86
N ALA A 524 -4.98 -19.58 -15.99
CA ALA A 524 -4.39 -18.49 -15.20
C ALA A 524 -5.11 -17.14 -15.35
N GLY A 525 -5.75 -16.88 -16.49
CA GLY A 525 -6.56 -15.68 -16.72
C GLY A 525 -7.98 -15.75 -16.17
N GLU A 526 -8.46 -16.94 -15.82
CA GLU A 526 -9.84 -17.17 -15.37
C GLU A 526 -10.02 -16.89 -13.88
N PHE A 527 -11.17 -16.31 -13.53
CA PHE A 527 -11.59 -16.12 -12.14
C PHE A 527 -12.21 -17.40 -11.58
N LYS A 528 -11.42 -18.13 -10.79
CA LYS A 528 -11.74 -19.47 -10.28
C LYS A 528 -11.39 -19.62 -8.79
N PRO A 529 -12.25 -19.16 -7.86
CA PRO A 529 -12.03 -19.30 -6.41
C PRO A 529 -11.73 -20.74 -5.98
N GLU A 530 -12.36 -21.72 -6.62
CA GLU A 530 -12.20 -23.16 -6.37
C GLU A 530 -10.74 -23.63 -6.47
N ARG A 531 -9.85 -22.88 -7.15
CA ARG A 531 -8.38 -23.07 -7.17
C ARG A 531 -7.76 -23.11 -5.76
N TRP A 532 -8.37 -22.43 -4.79
CA TRP A 532 -7.89 -22.31 -3.42
C TRP A 532 -8.59 -23.27 -2.44
N MET A 533 -9.53 -24.10 -2.91
CA MET A 533 -10.37 -24.95 -2.07
C MET A 533 -9.93 -26.43 -2.11
N GLY A 534 -10.22 -27.15 -1.03
CA GLY A 534 -9.98 -28.60 -0.92
C GLY A 534 -8.52 -29.01 -1.15
N LYS A 535 -8.31 -30.23 -1.65
CA LYS A 535 -6.96 -30.75 -1.96
C LYS A 535 -6.22 -29.87 -2.98
N ALA A 536 -6.93 -29.31 -3.96
CA ALA A 536 -6.33 -28.43 -4.96
C ALA A 536 -5.70 -27.18 -4.34
N GLY A 537 -6.34 -26.55 -3.35
CA GLY A 537 -5.76 -25.42 -2.62
C GLY A 537 -4.49 -25.79 -1.83
N HIS A 538 -4.50 -26.94 -1.15
CA HIS A 538 -3.31 -27.46 -0.44
C HIS A 538 -2.17 -27.83 -1.40
N GLU A 539 -2.50 -28.42 -2.57
CA GLU A 539 -1.53 -28.79 -3.59
C GLU A 539 -0.98 -27.56 -4.31
N LEU A 540 -1.78 -26.54 -4.61
CA LEU A 540 -1.34 -25.27 -5.19
C LEU A 540 -0.42 -24.48 -4.24
N ALA A 541 -0.71 -24.51 -2.92
CA ALA A 541 0.21 -24.02 -1.90
C ALA A 541 1.56 -24.77 -1.91
N SER A 542 1.63 -25.96 -2.53
CA SER A 542 2.82 -26.80 -2.64
C SER A 542 3.50 -26.82 -4.02
N VAL A 543 2.88 -26.33 -5.10
CA VAL A 543 3.26 -26.66 -6.50
C VAL A 543 3.26 -25.43 -7.42
N THR A 544 4.39 -25.16 -8.10
CA THR A 544 4.40 -24.44 -9.40
C THR A 544 3.83 -25.35 -10.49
N ALA A 545 3.06 -24.85 -11.46
CA ALA A 545 2.49 -25.69 -12.52
C ALA A 545 3.50 -26.73 -13.08
N GLY A 546 3.23 -28.02 -12.83
CA GLY A 546 4.14 -29.14 -13.18
C GLY A 546 4.97 -29.74 -12.02
N GLY A 547 4.83 -29.28 -10.77
CA GLY A 547 5.42 -29.94 -9.59
C GLY A 547 6.92 -29.73 -9.37
N LYS A 548 7.60 -29.01 -10.27
CA LYS A 548 9.04 -28.74 -10.23
C LYS A 548 9.30 -27.27 -10.54
N GLY A 549 9.88 -26.53 -9.59
CA GLY A 549 10.18 -25.11 -9.76
C GLY A 549 10.34 -24.35 -8.44
N THR A 550 10.89 -23.14 -8.52
CA THR A 550 10.89 -22.14 -7.46
C THR A 550 9.51 -21.47 -7.43
N ARG A 551 8.87 -21.37 -6.26
CA ARG A 551 7.60 -20.64 -6.14
C ARG A 551 7.85 -19.13 -6.21
N LEU A 552 6.85 -18.37 -6.67
CA LEU A 552 6.87 -16.92 -6.56
C LEU A 552 7.06 -16.51 -5.07
N PRO A 553 7.94 -15.55 -4.75
CA PRO A 553 8.30 -15.21 -3.36
C PRO A 553 7.22 -14.43 -2.58
N GLY A 554 5.97 -14.45 -3.06
CA GLY A 554 4.89 -13.60 -2.57
C GLY A 554 4.42 -13.92 -1.15
N LEU A 555 4.35 -12.91 -0.27
CA LEU A 555 3.96 -13.08 1.14
C LEU A 555 2.58 -13.73 1.35
N TYR A 556 1.64 -13.48 0.45
CA TYR A 556 0.30 -14.04 0.50
C TYR A 556 0.16 -15.17 -0.51
N SER A 557 0.06 -16.42 -0.05
CA SER A 557 -0.22 -17.59 -0.91
C SER A 557 0.77 -17.81 -2.08
N ASN A 558 2.00 -17.32 -1.98
CA ASN A 558 2.96 -17.26 -3.11
C ASN A 558 2.44 -16.44 -4.32
N MET A 559 1.64 -15.39 -4.10
CA MET A 559 1.23 -14.43 -5.14
C MET A 559 1.91 -13.07 -4.93
N MET A 560 2.27 -12.40 -6.03
CA MET A 560 3.12 -11.20 -6.02
C MET A 560 2.43 -9.92 -5.51
N THR A 561 1.13 -9.97 -5.22
CA THR A 561 0.27 -8.84 -4.83
C THR A 561 0.76 -8.07 -3.61
N PHE A 562 1.40 -8.75 -2.66
CA PHE A 562 1.96 -8.13 -1.44
C PHE A 562 3.50 -8.11 -1.43
N LEU A 563 4.13 -8.28 -2.60
CA LEU A 563 5.59 -8.48 -2.75
C LEU A 563 6.13 -9.65 -1.90
N GLY A 564 7.45 -9.73 -1.79
CA GLY A 564 8.17 -10.78 -1.07
C GLY A 564 9.44 -10.24 -0.39
N GLY A 565 9.99 -11.05 0.52
CA GLY A 565 11.23 -10.74 1.24
C GLY A 565 11.15 -9.50 2.13
N PRO A 566 12.30 -8.86 2.47
CA PRO A 566 12.34 -7.73 3.40
C PRO A 566 11.57 -6.48 2.96
N ARG A 567 11.24 -6.37 1.67
CA ARG A 567 10.43 -5.29 1.09
C ARG A 567 8.97 -5.68 0.84
N GLY A 568 8.51 -6.79 1.44
CA GLY A 568 7.12 -7.22 1.42
C GLY A 568 6.18 -6.26 2.17
N CYS A 569 4.90 -6.24 1.80
CA CYS A 569 3.92 -5.31 2.36
C CYS A 569 3.72 -5.54 3.88
N PRO A 570 3.94 -4.53 4.74
CA PRO A 570 3.69 -4.66 6.18
C PRO A 570 2.20 -4.84 6.46
N GLY A 571 1.35 -4.07 5.77
CA GLY A 571 -0.10 -4.06 5.94
C GLY A 571 -0.86 -5.28 5.42
N MET A 572 -0.19 -6.32 4.89
CA MET A 572 -0.87 -7.47 4.25
C MET A 572 -1.99 -8.07 5.11
N ARG A 573 -1.72 -8.33 6.41
CA ARG A 573 -2.70 -8.95 7.31
C ARG A 573 -3.83 -7.99 7.69
N PHE A 574 -3.55 -6.68 7.72
CA PHE A 574 -4.53 -5.63 7.99
C PHE A 574 -5.50 -5.54 6.80
N ALA A 575 -4.97 -5.35 5.59
CA ALA A 575 -5.76 -5.23 4.37
C ALA A 575 -6.60 -6.49 4.07
N VAL A 576 -6.06 -7.70 4.24
CA VAL A 576 -6.84 -8.94 4.04
C VAL A 576 -7.99 -9.07 5.04
N HIS A 577 -7.78 -8.69 6.31
CA HIS A 577 -8.84 -8.72 7.32
C HIS A 577 -9.91 -7.64 7.06
N GLU A 578 -9.48 -6.41 6.74
CA GLU A 578 -10.33 -5.30 6.32
C GLU A 578 -11.21 -5.67 5.13
N ILE A 579 -10.60 -6.20 4.06
CA ILE A 579 -11.32 -6.65 2.85
C ILE A 579 -12.41 -7.67 3.21
N LYS A 580 -12.06 -8.71 3.98
CA LYS A 580 -13.01 -9.76 4.37
C LYS A 580 -14.12 -9.21 5.26
N LEU A 581 -13.83 -8.30 6.17
CA LEU A 581 -14.80 -7.75 7.11
C LEU A 581 -15.80 -6.85 6.40
N VAL A 582 -15.32 -5.92 5.56
CA VAL A 582 -16.18 -5.04 4.75
C VAL A 582 -17.06 -5.88 3.83
N LEU A 583 -16.52 -6.90 3.16
CA LEU A 583 -17.32 -7.81 2.32
C LEU A 583 -18.34 -8.62 3.12
N ALA A 584 -17.97 -9.17 4.28
CA ALA A 584 -18.88 -9.95 5.12
C ALA A 584 -20.08 -9.11 5.59
N VAL A 585 -19.85 -7.88 6.02
CA VAL A 585 -20.92 -6.95 6.44
C VAL A 585 -21.78 -6.53 5.25
N LEU A 586 -21.18 -6.14 4.12
CA LEU A 586 -21.93 -5.68 2.96
C LEU A 586 -22.78 -6.78 2.31
N LEU A 587 -22.26 -8.02 2.18
CA LEU A 587 -22.97 -9.11 1.51
C LEU A 587 -24.15 -9.67 2.32
N GLN A 588 -24.17 -9.44 3.63
CA GLN A 588 -25.31 -9.76 4.50
C GLN A 588 -26.47 -8.78 4.33
N SER A 589 -26.20 -7.49 4.08
CA SER A 589 -27.24 -6.44 4.00
C SER A 589 -27.62 -6.03 2.58
N TYR A 590 -26.77 -6.27 1.59
CA TYR A 590 -26.96 -5.76 0.23
C TYR A 590 -26.80 -6.82 -0.86
N SER A 591 -27.53 -6.58 -1.94
CA SER A 591 -27.29 -7.14 -3.26
C SER A 591 -26.57 -6.09 -4.12
N PHE A 592 -25.66 -6.55 -4.99
CA PHE A 592 -24.95 -5.72 -5.95
C PHE A 592 -25.26 -6.17 -7.38
N GLU A 593 -25.60 -5.23 -8.25
CA GLU A 593 -25.86 -5.42 -9.68
C GLU A 593 -24.98 -4.46 -10.51
N ARG A 594 -24.57 -4.90 -11.71
CA ARG A 594 -23.78 -4.08 -12.64
C ARG A 594 -24.56 -2.82 -13.04
N SER A 595 -23.89 -1.67 -13.03
CA SER A 595 -24.37 -0.44 -13.68
C SER A 595 -24.46 -0.61 -15.21
N ALA A 596 -25.14 0.32 -15.87
CA ALA A 596 -25.15 0.39 -17.34
C ALA A 596 -23.81 0.89 -17.93
N GLN A 597 -22.97 1.52 -17.10
CA GLN A 597 -21.69 2.09 -17.48
C GLN A 597 -20.56 1.08 -17.31
N ASP A 598 -19.64 1.05 -18.28
CA ASP A 598 -18.44 0.21 -18.23
C ASP A 598 -17.30 0.91 -17.49
N ILE A 599 -16.52 0.10 -16.76
CA ILE A 599 -15.45 0.58 -15.87
C ILE A 599 -14.12 0.19 -16.48
N ASP A 600 -13.38 1.19 -16.93
CA ASP A 600 -12.02 1.07 -17.41
C ASP A 600 -11.02 1.24 -16.25
N TRP A 601 -9.98 0.42 -16.19
CA TRP A 601 -9.06 0.34 -15.07
C TRP A 601 -7.70 0.85 -15.48
N LYS A 602 -7.54 2.16 -15.36
CA LYS A 602 -6.34 2.89 -15.78
C LYS A 602 -5.14 2.53 -14.90
N LEU A 603 -4.00 2.34 -15.56
CA LEU A 603 -2.71 2.02 -14.96
C LEU A 603 -1.96 3.30 -14.55
N TYR A 604 -1.89 3.54 -13.24
CA TYR A 604 -0.95 4.49 -12.65
C TYR A 604 0.08 3.70 -11.81
N ILE A 605 0.43 4.19 -10.62
CA ILE A 605 1.21 3.41 -9.63
C ILE A 605 0.34 2.26 -9.09
N THR A 606 -0.96 2.52 -9.02
CA THR A 606 -2.09 1.66 -8.68
C THR A 606 -3.01 1.52 -9.89
N LEU A 607 -3.87 0.50 -9.91
CA LEU A 607 -5.01 0.44 -10.83
C LEU A 607 -6.15 1.31 -10.30
N THR A 608 -6.51 2.34 -11.06
CA THR A 608 -7.55 3.30 -10.71
C THR A 608 -8.74 3.15 -11.67
N PRO A 609 -9.97 2.89 -11.17
CA PRO A 609 -11.13 2.72 -12.02
C PRO A 609 -11.74 4.06 -12.45
N TYR A 610 -12.13 4.15 -13.71
CA TYR A 610 -12.88 5.26 -14.30
C TYR A 610 -14.09 4.68 -15.05
N VAL A 611 -15.17 5.45 -15.14
CA VAL A 611 -16.23 5.16 -16.12
C VAL A 611 -15.69 5.46 -17.52
N GLU A 612 -15.99 4.59 -18.48
CA GLU A 612 -15.57 4.76 -19.87
C GLU A 612 -16.08 6.09 -20.45
N GLY A 613 -15.17 6.89 -21.00
CA GLY A 613 -15.46 8.24 -21.52
C GLY A 613 -15.59 9.35 -20.45
N ASP A 614 -15.63 9.03 -19.16
CA ASP A 614 -15.72 10.01 -18.09
C ASP A 614 -14.34 10.56 -17.69
N THR A 615 -14.26 11.88 -17.51
CA THR A 615 -13.04 12.60 -17.12
C THR A 615 -13.16 13.32 -15.78
N SER A 616 -14.33 13.25 -15.12
CA SER A 616 -14.61 13.93 -13.84
C SER A 616 -13.85 13.34 -12.64
N GLY A 617 -13.43 12.07 -12.71
CA GLY A 617 -12.60 11.45 -11.70
C GLY A 617 -12.76 9.92 -11.63
N PRO A 618 -11.96 9.25 -10.78
CA PRO A 618 -12.13 7.84 -10.48
C PRO A 618 -13.51 7.57 -9.87
N LYS A 619 -14.16 6.48 -10.29
CA LYS A 619 -15.48 6.04 -9.76
C LYS A 619 -15.80 4.61 -10.15
N VAL A 620 -16.67 3.98 -9.38
CA VAL A 620 -17.19 2.63 -9.58
C VAL A 620 -18.70 2.65 -9.31
N PRO A 621 -19.53 3.07 -10.29
CA PRO A 621 -20.98 3.00 -10.15
C PRO A 621 -21.41 1.53 -10.06
N VAL A 622 -22.19 1.22 -9.03
CA VAL A 622 -22.80 -0.11 -8.83
C VAL A 622 -24.23 0.10 -8.37
N LYS A 623 -25.17 -0.67 -8.91
CA LYS A 623 -26.54 -0.66 -8.39
C LYS A 623 -26.58 -1.49 -7.11
N VAL A 624 -26.80 -0.82 -5.99
CA VAL A 624 -26.92 -1.42 -4.65
C VAL A 624 -28.39 -1.59 -4.33
N ILE A 625 -28.78 -2.79 -3.89
CA ILE A 625 -30.15 -3.12 -3.48
C ILE A 625 -30.11 -3.55 -2.01
N MET A 626 -30.95 -2.99 -1.16
CA MET A 626 -31.08 -3.44 0.23
C MET A 626 -31.79 -4.80 0.25
N LEU A 627 -31.26 -5.75 1.00
CA LEU A 627 -31.91 -7.03 1.24
C LEU A 627 -32.94 -6.87 2.37
N GLU A 628 -34.05 -7.60 2.26
CA GLU A 628 -34.99 -7.74 3.37
C GLU A 628 -34.27 -8.44 4.54
N LYS A 629 -34.46 -7.92 5.76
CA LYS A 629 -34.05 -8.65 6.97
C LYS A 629 -34.97 -9.87 7.12
N HIS A 630 -34.37 -11.04 7.30
CA HIS A 630 -35.08 -12.30 7.52
C HIS A 630 -35.33 -12.55 9.02
#